data_AF-E3LBM0-F1
#
_entry.id   AF-E3LBM0-F1
#
_cell.length_a   1.000
_cell.length_b   1.000
_cell.length_c   1.000
_cell.angle_alpha   90.00
_cell.angle_beta   90.00
_cell.angle_gamma   90.00
#
_symmetry.space_group_name_H-M   'P 1'
#
loop_
_entity.id
_entity.type
_entity.pdbx_description
1 polymer ?
#
loop_
_entity_poly.entity_id
_entity_poly.type
_entity_poly.pdbx_seq_one_letter_code
_entity_poly.pdbx_strand_id
1 'polypeptide(L)'
;MPTPQPHDARGTNPRSVGTFGRKAAIGWKRLKQKWSVFARKQSSFDEKVTLLDNRIQDLQEKGSKTAEKIEGLVGLYHDLVQRSEFEKVLFQVENHSKMSSPWENPSHEFPAYEEGKRCITQSKQDFASFSAGASIIEHLTSPTWSYYRQIRPSQFPFAKKFQKISGSPPLTILVSDLSLGTCWPFHGTSGQIAIQLSRTIRVEGVTIGHVSQSLAYDIQTAPKQFELWGLDHESQEVERNLLLEDCQPQSTFH
;
A
#
# COMPACT_ATOMS: atom_id res chain seq x y z
N MET A 1 63.58 -108.00 9.59
CA MET A 1 64.74 -107.72 8.72
C MET A 1 64.21 -107.24 7.39
N PRO A 2 64.58 -106.06 6.84
CA PRO A 2 65.34 -104.93 7.37
C PRO A 2 64.59 -103.56 7.34
N THR A 3 65.19 -102.61 8.06
CA THR A 3 65.07 -101.14 8.24
C THR A 3 65.41 -100.31 6.98
N PRO A 4 65.50 -98.94 6.94
CA PRO A 4 65.23 -97.85 7.93
C PRO A 4 64.47 -96.59 7.37
N GLN A 5 64.15 -95.61 8.24
CA GLN A 5 63.77 -94.21 7.91
C GLN A 5 64.99 -93.36 7.45
N PRO A 6 64.85 -92.11 6.93
CA PRO A 6 64.72 -90.89 7.77
C PRO A 6 63.96 -89.65 7.18
N HIS A 7 63.52 -88.74 8.08
CA HIS A 7 63.55 -87.24 8.10
C HIS A 7 63.60 -86.42 6.76
N ASP A 8 63.06 -85.20 6.57
CA ASP A 8 62.54 -84.12 7.43
C ASP A 8 61.89 -82.98 6.59
N ALA A 9 61.17 -82.09 7.28
CA ALA A 9 60.97 -80.64 7.05
C ALA A 9 60.20 -80.03 5.83
N ARG A 10 58.98 -79.56 6.14
CA ARG A 10 58.51 -78.14 6.12
C ARG A 10 58.60 -77.33 4.80
N GLY A 11 57.42 -76.93 4.29
CA GLY A 11 57.26 -75.73 3.46
C GLY A 11 55.84 -75.48 2.94
N THR A 12 55.15 -74.49 3.55
CA THR A 12 54.16 -73.51 2.99
C THR A 12 52.95 -74.05 2.17
N ASN A 13 51.73 -73.52 2.14
CA ASN A 13 50.99 -72.36 2.64
C ASN A 13 49.47 -72.72 2.44
N PRO A 14 48.51 -71.95 2.96
CA PRO A 14 47.14 -72.42 3.17
C PRO A 14 46.28 -72.40 1.90
N ARG A 15 45.29 -73.31 1.89
CA ARG A 15 44.11 -73.26 1.03
C ARG A 15 43.36 -71.95 1.30
N SER A 16 43.43 -70.96 0.40
CA SER A 16 42.47 -69.86 0.36
C SER A 16 41.44 -70.14 -0.73
N VAL A 17 40.32 -70.73 -0.33
CA VAL A 17 39.15 -70.89 -1.20
C VAL A 17 38.46 -69.52 -1.28
N GLY A 18 38.63 -68.85 -2.42
CA GLY A 18 38.12 -67.50 -2.67
C GLY A 18 36.59 -67.41 -2.72
N THR A 19 35.95 -67.22 -1.56
CA THR A 19 34.53 -66.84 -1.46
C THR A 19 34.31 -65.32 -1.46
N PHE A 20 35.37 -64.53 -1.33
CA PHE A 20 35.29 -63.07 -1.26
C PHE A 20 34.84 -62.45 -2.59
N GLY A 21 35.27 -63.01 -3.73
CA GLY A 21 34.92 -62.51 -5.07
C GLY A 21 33.43 -62.64 -5.42
N ARG A 22 32.77 -63.75 -5.06
CA ARG A 22 31.34 -63.95 -5.37
C ARG A 22 30.42 -63.05 -4.56
N LYS A 23 30.71 -62.88 -3.26
CA LYS A 23 29.91 -61.99 -2.39
C LYS A 23 30.11 -60.52 -2.77
N ALA A 24 31.33 -60.11 -3.11
CA ALA A 24 31.62 -58.77 -3.62
C ALA A 24 30.92 -58.49 -4.96
N ALA A 25 30.90 -59.46 -5.88
CA ALA A 25 30.22 -59.33 -7.18
C ALA A 25 28.70 -59.18 -7.05
N ILE A 26 28.06 -59.90 -6.13
CA ILE A 26 26.62 -59.76 -5.85
C ILE A 26 26.32 -58.39 -5.22
N GLY A 27 27.17 -57.93 -4.31
CA GLY A 27 27.09 -56.59 -3.73
C GLY A 27 27.19 -55.49 -4.79
N TRP A 28 28.14 -55.60 -5.72
CA TRP A 28 28.35 -54.65 -6.81
C TRP A 28 27.16 -54.59 -7.79
N LYS A 29 26.56 -55.76 -8.11
CA LYS A 29 25.35 -55.82 -8.94
C LYS A 29 24.16 -55.13 -8.27
N ARG A 30 23.95 -55.33 -6.95
CA ARG A 30 22.89 -54.64 -6.19
C ARG A 30 23.13 -53.13 -6.10
N LEU A 31 24.37 -52.70 -5.90
CA LEU A 31 24.72 -51.29 -5.84
C LEU A 31 24.48 -50.61 -7.21
N LYS A 32 24.91 -51.24 -8.31
CA LYS A 32 24.69 -50.71 -9.67
C LYS A 32 23.21 -50.60 -10.04
N GLN A 33 22.38 -51.57 -9.62
CA GLN A 33 20.92 -51.52 -9.79
C GLN A 33 20.26 -50.43 -8.93
N LYS A 34 20.70 -50.23 -7.68
CA LYS A 34 20.21 -49.12 -6.85
C LYS A 34 20.60 -47.76 -7.42
N TRP A 35 21.82 -47.63 -7.95
CA TRP A 35 22.31 -46.42 -8.60
C TRP A 35 21.53 -46.09 -9.88
N SER A 36 21.16 -47.10 -10.69
CA SER A 36 20.35 -46.85 -11.90
C SER A 36 18.93 -46.36 -11.58
N VAL A 37 18.30 -46.89 -10.52
CA VAL A 37 16.99 -46.43 -10.05
C VAL A 37 17.07 -45.01 -9.48
N PHE A 38 18.12 -44.70 -8.72
CA PHE A 38 18.33 -43.35 -8.19
C PHE A 38 18.59 -42.34 -9.31
N ALA A 39 19.44 -42.67 -10.29
CA ALA A 39 19.69 -41.83 -11.45
C ALA A 39 18.42 -41.57 -12.28
N ARG A 40 17.57 -42.59 -12.47
CA ARG A 40 16.28 -42.44 -13.17
C ARG A 40 15.28 -41.60 -12.36
N LYS A 41 15.34 -41.66 -11.03
CA LYS A 41 14.50 -40.84 -10.14
C LYS A 41 14.96 -39.39 -10.11
N GLN A 42 16.28 -39.16 -10.17
CA GLN A 42 16.88 -37.84 -10.31
C GLN A 42 16.49 -37.20 -11.64
N SER A 43 16.64 -37.92 -12.76
CA SER A 43 16.25 -37.39 -14.08
C SER A 43 14.76 -37.05 -14.17
N SER A 44 13.89 -37.84 -13.53
CA SER A 44 12.45 -37.56 -13.44
C SER A 44 12.13 -36.33 -12.57
N PHE A 45 12.99 -36.02 -11.59
CA PHE A 45 12.86 -34.82 -10.77
C PHE A 45 13.35 -33.58 -11.54
N ASP A 46 14.49 -33.68 -12.22
CA ASP A 46 15.04 -32.60 -13.05
C ASP A 46 14.07 -32.21 -14.19
N GLU A 47 13.35 -33.17 -14.79
CA GLU A 47 12.29 -32.91 -15.77
C GLU A 47 11.10 -32.14 -15.17
N LYS A 48 10.73 -32.42 -13.91
CA LYS A 48 9.67 -31.68 -13.22
C LYS A 48 10.10 -30.28 -12.81
N VAL A 49 11.37 -30.11 -12.42
CA VAL A 49 11.95 -28.79 -12.10
C VAL A 49 11.99 -27.92 -13.35
N THR A 50 12.48 -28.45 -14.48
CA THR A 50 12.49 -27.72 -15.75
C THR A 50 11.08 -27.38 -16.26
N LEU A 51 10.09 -28.28 -16.06
CA LEU A 51 8.69 -27.98 -16.36
C LEU A 51 8.10 -26.88 -15.46
N LEU A 52 8.46 -26.86 -14.18
CA LEU A 52 8.06 -25.80 -13.26
C LEU A 52 8.69 -24.46 -13.63
N ASP A 53 9.97 -24.43 -13.99
CA ASP A 53 10.66 -23.22 -14.44
C ASP A 53 10.01 -22.65 -15.70
N ASN A 54 9.69 -23.49 -16.69
CA ASN A 54 8.96 -23.08 -17.89
C ASN A 54 7.57 -22.52 -17.56
N ARG A 55 6.88 -23.09 -16.58
CA ARG A 55 5.57 -22.60 -16.14
C ARG A 55 5.67 -21.27 -15.40
N ILE A 56 6.71 -21.08 -14.59
CA ILE A 56 6.99 -19.81 -13.90
C ILE A 56 7.28 -18.72 -14.93
N GLN A 57 8.10 -19.02 -15.95
CA GLN A 57 8.41 -18.07 -17.01
C GLN A 57 7.17 -17.67 -17.83
N ASP A 58 6.32 -18.63 -18.21
CA ASP A 58 5.02 -18.37 -18.87
C ASP A 58 4.08 -17.50 -18.00
N LEU A 59 4.07 -17.74 -16.68
CA LEU A 59 3.28 -16.92 -15.75
C LEU A 59 3.84 -15.51 -15.59
N GLN A 60 5.17 -15.35 -15.56
CA GLN A 60 5.83 -14.05 -15.52
C GLN A 60 5.58 -13.26 -16.81
N GLU A 61 5.66 -13.89 -17.97
CA GLU A 61 5.36 -13.26 -19.26
C GLU A 61 3.89 -12.82 -19.34
N LYS A 62 2.96 -13.68 -18.92
CA LYS A 62 1.53 -13.32 -18.81
C LYS A 62 1.30 -12.17 -17.83
N GLY A 63 2.04 -12.16 -16.71
CA GLY A 63 2.04 -11.06 -15.75
C GLY A 63 2.47 -9.74 -16.39
N SER A 64 3.61 -9.74 -17.10
CA SER A 64 4.16 -8.57 -17.81
C SER A 64 3.18 -8.04 -18.86
N LYS A 65 2.61 -8.92 -19.69
CA LYS A 65 1.63 -8.56 -20.71
C LYS A 65 0.31 -8.03 -20.13
N THR A 66 -0.05 -8.47 -18.94
CA THR A 66 -1.22 -7.96 -18.22
C THR A 66 -0.93 -6.60 -17.60
N ALA A 67 0.27 -6.40 -17.06
CA ALA A 67 0.72 -5.10 -16.54
C ALA A 67 0.74 -4.03 -17.64
N GLU A 68 1.31 -4.32 -18.81
CA GLU A 68 1.30 -3.39 -19.95
C GLU A 68 -0.11 -2.99 -20.39
N LYS A 69 -1.06 -3.95 -20.39
CA LYS A 69 -2.46 -3.65 -20.69
C LYS A 69 -3.13 -2.78 -19.64
N ILE A 70 -2.80 -2.98 -18.36
CA ILE A 70 -3.31 -2.17 -17.26
C ILE A 70 -2.74 -0.76 -17.35
N GLU A 71 -1.42 -0.61 -17.55
CA GLU A 71 -0.78 0.69 -17.77
C GLU A 71 -1.38 1.42 -18.97
N GLY A 72 -1.66 0.72 -20.07
CA GLY A 72 -2.36 1.29 -21.21
C GLY A 72 -3.78 1.77 -20.89
N LEU A 73 -4.53 1.03 -20.07
CA LEU A 73 -5.87 1.43 -19.61
C LEU A 73 -5.82 2.62 -18.64
N VAL A 74 -4.82 2.66 -17.75
CA VAL A 74 -4.58 3.79 -16.85
C VAL A 74 -4.22 5.04 -17.65
N GLY A 75 -3.39 4.91 -18.70
CA GLY A 75 -3.08 5.99 -19.63
C GLY A 75 -4.30 6.50 -20.39
N LEU A 76 -5.14 5.59 -20.92
CA LEU A 76 -6.40 5.97 -21.57
C LEU A 76 -7.40 6.63 -20.60
N TYR A 77 -7.45 6.16 -19.34
CA TYR A 77 -8.27 6.78 -18.30
C TYR A 77 -7.74 8.17 -17.93
N HIS A 78 -6.42 8.35 -17.81
CA HIS A 78 -5.80 9.64 -17.56
C HIS A 78 -6.07 10.63 -18.71
N ASP A 79 -6.00 10.17 -19.96
CA ASP A 79 -6.37 10.96 -21.14
C ASP A 79 -7.86 11.32 -21.19
N LEU A 80 -8.74 10.41 -20.76
CA LEU A 80 -10.19 10.67 -20.65
C LEU A 80 -10.53 11.60 -19.47
N VAL A 81 -9.78 11.53 -18.37
CA VAL A 81 -9.89 12.48 -17.24
C VAL A 81 -9.45 13.87 -17.70
N GLN A 82 -8.35 13.97 -18.44
CA GLN A 82 -7.88 15.22 -19.08
C GLN A 82 -8.85 15.74 -20.16
N ARG A 83 -9.49 14.85 -20.93
CA ARG A 83 -10.50 15.21 -21.95
C ARG A 83 -11.92 15.38 -21.40
N SER A 84 -12.17 15.06 -20.13
CA SER A 84 -13.47 15.33 -19.53
C SER A 84 -13.70 16.83 -19.52
N GLU A 85 -14.87 17.27 -19.98
CA GLU A 85 -15.27 18.65 -20.27
C GLU A 85 -15.14 19.65 -19.08
N PHE A 86 -14.59 19.22 -17.95
CA PHE A 86 -14.37 20.03 -16.74
C PHE A 86 -13.32 21.14 -16.92
N GLU A 87 -12.27 20.97 -17.74
CA GLU A 87 -11.31 22.06 -18.02
C GLU A 87 -11.93 23.21 -18.84
N LYS A 88 -12.83 22.90 -19.77
CA LYS A 88 -13.53 23.94 -20.55
C LYS A 88 -14.49 24.76 -19.68
N VAL A 89 -15.12 24.12 -18.70
CA VAL A 89 -15.99 24.80 -17.72
C VAL A 89 -15.17 25.67 -16.78
N LEU A 90 -13.99 25.22 -16.34
CA LEU A 90 -13.06 26.04 -15.53
C LEU A 90 -12.55 27.27 -16.30
N PHE A 91 -12.30 27.16 -17.61
CA PHE A 91 -11.87 28.30 -18.44
C PHE A 91 -12.99 29.32 -18.71
N GLN A 92 -14.27 28.91 -18.64
CA GLN A 92 -15.42 29.82 -18.77
C GLN A 92 -15.66 30.64 -17.49
N VAL A 93 -15.43 30.05 -16.30
CA VAL A 93 -15.57 30.72 -15.01
C VAL A 93 -14.45 31.78 -14.80
N GLU A 94 -13.23 31.49 -15.25
CA GLU A 94 -12.07 32.41 -15.20
C GLU A 94 -12.25 33.66 -16.07
N ASN A 95 -12.97 33.57 -17.19
CA ASN A 95 -13.19 34.70 -18.10
C ASN A 95 -14.35 35.60 -17.66
N HIS A 96 -15.35 35.07 -16.93
CA HIS A 96 -16.43 35.88 -16.37
C HIS A 96 -15.99 36.71 -15.16
N SER A 97 -14.98 36.25 -14.39
CA SER A 97 -14.47 37.00 -13.23
C SER A 97 -13.59 38.19 -13.59
N LYS A 98 -13.10 38.28 -14.84
CA LYS A 98 -12.23 39.38 -15.31
C LYS A 98 -12.96 40.54 -15.99
N MET A 99 -14.30 40.52 -16.07
CA MET A 99 -15.08 41.58 -16.75
C MET A 99 -15.92 42.47 -15.80
N SER A 100 -15.69 42.45 -14.48
CA SER A 100 -16.40 43.37 -13.57
C SER A 100 -15.51 43.96 -12.48
N SER A 101 -14.74 44.98 -12.83
CA SER A 101 -14.62 46.18 -11.98
C SER A 101 -13.93 47.30 -12.75
N PRO A 102 -14.67 48.36 -13.11
CA PRO A 102 -14.16 49.69 -12.77
C PRO A 102 -15.16 50.60 -12.00
N TRP A 103 -14.69 51.10 -10.84
CA TRP A 103 -15.06 52.34 -10.12
C TRP A 103 -16.50 52.42 -9.56
N GLU A 104 -16.88 53.22 -8.55
CA GLU A 104 -16.33 54.43 -7.90
C GLU A 104 -17.16 54.67 -6.62
N ASN A 105 -16.62 55.37 -5.61
CA ASN A 105 -17.42 55.84 -4.46
C ASN A 105 -18.48 56.86 -4.92
N PRO A 106 -19.68 56.86 -4.32
CA PRO A 106 -20.10 58.11 -3.68
C PRO A 106 -20.83 57.91 -2.34
N SER A 107 -20.50 58.83 -1.44
CA SER A 107 -21.19 59.24 -0.23
C SER A 107 -22.72 59.30 -0.36
N HIS A 108 -23.43 58.62 0.54
CA HIS A 108 -24.75 59.07 1.00
C HIS A 108 -25.02 58.59 2.43
N GLU A 109 -25.42 59.54 3.26
CA GLU A 109 -25.63 59.45 4.70
C GLU A 109 -27.11 59.09 5.03
N PHE A 110 -27.33 58.47 6.20
CA PHE A 110 -28.57 58.22 6.99
C PHE A 110 -29.44 56.96 6.75
N PRO A 111 -30.14 56.41 7.79
CA PRO A 111 -29.90 56.44 9.25
C PRO A 111 -29.94 55.04 9.92
N ALA A 112 -29.54 55.01 11.20
CA ALA A 112 -29.49 53.84 12.08
C ALA A 112 -30.84 53.14 12.32
N TYR A 113 -30.87 51.80 12.28
CA TYR A 113 -31.65 50.95 13.20
C TYR A 113 -31.24 49.45 13.14
N GLU A 114 -31.14 48.86 14.34
CA GLU A 114 -31.24 47.44 14.74
C GLU A 114 -30.19 46.42 14.24
N GLU A 115 -29.12 46.34 15.02
CA GLU A 115 -28.56 45.14 15.65
C GLU A 115 -28.99 43.76 15.12
N GLY A 116 -28.22 43.26 14.15
CA GLY A 116 -28.17 41.85 13.80
C GLY A 116 -26.73 41.52 13.42
N LYS A 117 -26.02 40.82 14.30
CA LYS A 117 -24.63 40.37 14.13
C LYS A 117 -24.47 39.57 12.83
N ARG A 118 -24.31 40.25 11.70
CA ARG A 118 -23.68 39.69 10.52
C ARG A 118 -22.19 39.59 10.85
N CYS A 119 -21.77 38.44 11.35
CA CYS A 119 -20.38 38.04 11.18
C CYS A 119 -20.15 38.01 9.67
N ILE A 120 -19.53 39.07 9.15
CA ILE A 120 -18.85 39.03 7.87
C ILE A 120 -17.81 37.94 8.08
N THR A 121 -18.08 36.73 7.62
CA THR A 121 -17.10 35.65 7.52
C THR A 121 -16.03 36.17 6.57
N GLN A 122 -14.99 36.76 7.14
CA GLN A 122 -13.79 37.06 6.40
C GLN A 122 -13.26 35.69 5.94
N SER A 123 -13.47 35.36 4.67
CA SER A 123 -13.10 34.07 4.11
C SER A 123 -11.58 33.94 4.18
N LYS A 124 -11.10 33.32 5.25
CA LYS A 124 -9.67 33.08 5.45
C LYS A 124 -9.22 32.05 4.41
N GLN A 125 -8.06 32.30 3.80
CA GLN A 125 -7.53 31.42 2.77
C GLN A 125 -7.17 30.05 3.37
N ASP A 126 -7.62 28.98 2.73
CA ASP A 126 -7.24 27.62 3.08
C ASP A 126 -5.95 27.22 2.36
N PHE A 127 -4.85 27.16 3.11
CA PHE A 127 -3.53 26.75 2.62
C PHE A 127 -3.33 25.24 2.60
N ALA A 128 -4.24 24.47 3.22
CA ALA A 128 -4.26 23.02 3.20
C ALA A 128 -5.14 22.47 2.07
N SER A 129 -5.80 23.32 1.28
CA SER A 129 -6.63 22.88 0.16
C SER A 129 -5.82 22.21 -0.95
N PHE A 130 -6.29 21.06 -1.43
CA PHE A 130 -5.72 20.35 -2.57
C PHE A 130 -5.69 21.22 -3.84
N SER A 131 -6.77 21.98 -4.10
CA SER A 131 -6.85 22.86 -5.27
C SER A 131 -5.90 24.05 -5.17
N ALA A 132 -5.47 24.43 -3.96
CA ALA A 132 -4.44 25.44 -3.74
C ALA A 132 -3.02 24.89 -3.87
N GLY A 133 -2.84 23.57 -4.08
CA GLY A 133 -1.54 22.92 -4.22
C GLY A 133 -1.00 22.26 -2.95
N ALA A 134 -1.81 22.09 -1.92
CA ALA A 134 -1.41 21.30 -0.75
C ALA A 134 -1.36 19.80 -1.06
N SER A 135 -0.55 19.05 -0.31
CA SER A 135 -0.35 17.62 -0.51
C SER A 135 -0.16 16.86 0.81
N ILE A 136 -0.26 15.54 0.75
CA ILE A 136 -0.07 14.65 1.91
C ILE A 136 1.37 14.11 1.94
N ILE A 137 1.99 14.14 3.12
CA ILE A 137 3.27 13.49 3.38
C ILE A 137 3.00 12.06 3.87
N GLU A 138 3.01 11.11 2.93
CA GLU A 138 2.54 9.73 3.18
C GLU A 138 3.28 9.01 4.30
N HIS A 139 4.61 9.14 4.36
CA HIS A 139 5.44 8.43 5.35
C HIS A 139 5.26 8.95 6.80
N LEU A 140 4.66 10.13 6.97
CA LEU A 140 4.30 10.70 8.28
C LEU A 140 2.79 10.62 8.53
N THR A 141 2.03 9.99 7.63
CA THR A 141 0.58 9.84 7.74
C THR A 141 0.24 8.40 8.13
N SER A 142 -0.76 8.23 9.00
CA SER A 142 -1.22 6.91 9.40
C SER A 142 -1.74 6.11 8.20
N PRO A 143 -1.67 4.77 8.23
CA PRO A 143 -2.21 3.96 7.17
C PRO A 143 -3.75 4.08 7.13
N THR A 144 -4.28 4.21 5.91
CA THR A 144 -5.72 4.20 5.68
C THR A 144 -6.34 2.90 6.19
N TRP A 145 -7.51 3.02 6.83
CA TRP A 145 -8.27 1.88 7.32
C TRP A 145 -8.56 0.90 6.20
N SER A 146 -8.23 -0.36 6.44
CA SER A 146 -8.50 -1.44 5.50
C SER A 146 -8.70 -2.76 6.23
N TYR A 147 -9.49 -3.64 5.63
CA TYR A 147 -9.74 -4.99 6.13
C TYR A 147 -9.76 -6.01 5.00
N TYR A 148 -9.52 -7.28 5.35
CA TYR A 148 -9.59 -8.38 4.39
C TYR A 148 -10.95 -9.05 4.44
N ARG A 149 -11.69 -8.98 3.35
CA ARG A 149 -12.94 -9.72 3.15
C ARG A 149 -12.63 -11.07 2.51
N GLN A 150 -13.08 -12.15 3.14
CA GLN A 150 -13.04 -13.46 2.50
C GLN A 150 -14.13 -13.54 1.43
N ILE A 151 -13.74 -13.95 0.23
CA ILE A 151 -14.60 -14.13 -0.93
C ILE A 151 -14.47 -15.57 -1.40
N ARG A 152 -15.61 -16.18 -1.73
CA ARG A 152 -15.67 -17.50 -2.34
C ARG A 152 -15.84 -17.31 -3.84
N PRO A 153 -14.84 -17.64 -4.67
CA PRO A 153 -14.99 -17.55 -6.12
C PRO A 153 -16.02 -18.58 -6.59
N SER A 154 -16.94 -18.15 -7.45
CA SER A 154 -18.02 -19.00 -8.00
C SER A 154 -17.50 -20.28 -8.67
N GLN A 155 -16.33 -20.21 -9.31
CA GLN A 155 -15.71 -21.33 -10.02
C GLN A 155 -15.05 -22.37 -9.12
N PHE A 156 -14.67 -22.01 -7.89
CA PHE A 156 -13.97 -22.90 -6.96
C PHE A 156 -14.45 -22.66 -5.52
N PRO A 157 -15.59 -23.25 -5.11
CA PRO A 157 -16.22 -22.99 -3.82
C PRO A 157 -15.36 -23.38 -2.60
N PHE A 158 -14.36 -24.25 -2.81
CA PHE A 158 -13.40 -24.67 -1.78
C PHE A 158 -12.17 -23.77 -1.67
N ALA A 159 -11.93 -22.88 -2.64
CA ALA A 159 -10.83 -21.92 -2.58
C ALA A 159 -11.24 -20.70 -1.75
N LYS A 160 -10.45 -20.37 -0.72
CA LYS A 160 -10.62 -19.13 0.04
C LYS A 160 -9.75 -18.04 -0.60
N LYS A 161 -10.38 -17.00 -1.14
CA LYS A 161 -9.68 -15.78 -1.59
C LYS A 161 -9.94 -14.66 -0.59
N PHE A 162 -8.96 -13.82 -0.33
CA PHE A 162 -9.13 -12.61 0.45
C PHE A 162 -9.01 -11.39 -0.47
N GLN A 163 -9.95 -10.46 -0.35
CA GLN A 163 -9.88 -9.15 -1.00
C GLN A 163 -9.65 -8.09 0.06
N LYS A 164 -8.62 -7.26 -0.14
CA LYS A 164 -8.42 -6.07 0.69
C LYS A 164 -9.44 -5.02 0.28
N ILE A 165 -10.21 -4.54 1.25
CA ILE A 165 -11.12 -3.40 1.09
C ILE A 165 -10.52 -2.27 1.91
N SER A 166 -10.36 -1.10 1.28
CA SER A 166 -9.79 0.09 1.89
C SER A 166 -10.83 1.19 1.92
N GLY A 167 -10.76 2.07 2.92
CA GLY A 167 -11.46 3.35 2.91
C GLY A 167 -10.85 4.32 1.90
N SER A 168 -11.47 5.50 1.81
CA SER A 168 -10.98 6.62 1.00
C SER A 168 -9.56 7.03 1.41
N PRO A 169 -8.72 7.51 0.48
CA PRO A 169 -7.35 7.88 0.78
C PRO A 169 -7.24 9.16 1.64
N PRO A 170 -6.08 9.42 2.26
CA PRO A 170 -5.87 10.62 3.08
C PRO A 170 -6.11 11.92 2.30
N LEU A 171 -5.84 11.93 0.99
CA LEU A 171 -6.03 13.09 0.13
C LEU A 171 -7.45 13.68 0.20
N THR A 172 -8.46 12.86 0.50
CA THR A 172 -9.86 13.30 0.62
C THR A 172 -10.04 14.40 1.66
N ILE A 173 -9.19 14.49 2.70
CA ILE A 173 -9.31 15.54 3.73
C ILE A 173 -8.92 16.94 3.23
N LEU A 174 -8.16 17.03 2.14
CA LEU A 174 -7.73 18.31 1.55
C LEU A 174 -8.76 18.86 0.56
N VAL A 175 -9.79 18.08 0.26
CA VAL A 175 -10.92 18.48 -0.57
C VAL A 175 -12.02 18.95 0.38
N SER A 176 -12.56 20.15 0.17
CA SER A 176 -13.60 20.75 1.02
C SER A 176 -14.99 20.09 0.82
N ASP A 177 -15.08 18.77 0.82
CA ASP A 177 -16.32 18.00 0.65
C ASP A 177 -16.70 17.25 1.95
N LEU A 178 -17.79 17.69 2.58
CA LEU A 178 -18.33 17.12 3.83
C LEU A 178 -19.51 16.17 3.59
N SER A 179 -19.64 15.63 2.38
CA SER A 179 -20.64 14.62 2.04
C SER A 179 -20.45 13.31 2.83
N LEU A 180 -21.52 12.52 2.93
CA LEU A 180 -21.42 11.21 3.58
C LEU A 180 -20.50 10.27 2.80
N GLY A 181 -19.50 9.73 3.49
CA GLY A 181 -18.50 8.83 2.91
C GLY A 181 -17.29 9.52 2.30
N THR A 182 -17.24 10.85 2.25
CA THR A 182 -16.07 11.63 1.80
C THR A 182 -15.18 12.00 2.99
N CYS A 183 -14.74 10.98 3.73
CA CYS A 183 -13.79 11.13 4.83
C CYS A 183 -12.67 10.11 4.72
N TRP A 184 -11.54 10.38 5.37
CA TRP A 184 -10.42 9.46 5.47
C TRP A 184 -10.47 8.70 6.81
N PRO A 185 -10.72 7.37 6.80
CA PRO A 185 -10.68 6.57 8.01
C PRO A 185 -9.29 6.00 8.27
N PHE A 186 -8.91 5.88 9.54
CA PHE A 186 -7.71 5.18 10.01
C PHE A 186 -8.06 4.14 11.08
N HIS A 187 -7.13 3.24 11.40
CA HIS A 187 -7.32 2.21 12.44
C HIS A 187 -7.09 2.76 13.84
N GLY A 188 -8.01 2.47 14.77
CA GLY A 188 -7.89 2.81 16.19
C GLY A 188 -8.50 4.17 16.54
N THR A 189 -8.12 4.68 17.71
CA THR A 189 -8.63 5.97 18.28
C THR A 189 -7.62 7.11 18.15
N SER A 190 -6.40 6.81 17.72
CA SER A 190 -5.30 7.76 17.58
C SER A 190 -4.65 7.54 16.22
N GLY A 191 -4.45 8.64 15.51
CA GLY A 191 -3.84 8.66 14.18
C GLY A 191 -3.20 10.01 13.94
N GLN A 192 -2.39 10.09 12.89
CA GLN A 192 -1.69 11.31 12.50
C GLN A 192 -1.79 11.51 11.00
N ILE A 193 -1.81 12.75 10.57
CA ILE A 193 -1.76 13.15 9.18
C ILE A 193 -0.79 14.32 9.04
N ALA A 194 0.07 14.23 8.04
CA ALA A 194 1.05 15.26 7.75
C ALA A 194 0.70 15.89 6.40
N ILE A 195 0.49 17.21 6.42
CA ILE A 195 0.06 17.99 5.26
C ILE A 195 1.18 18.96 4.91
N GLN A 196 1.65 18.90 3.68
CA GLN A 196 2.47 19.95 3.11
C GLN A 196 1.54 21.05 2.58
N LEU A 197 1.62 22.21 3.19
CA LEU A 197 0.85 23.38 2.77
C LEU A 197 1.32 23.88 1.40
N SER A 198 0.45 24.60 0.70
CA SER A 198 0.76 25.16 -0.62
C SER A 198 1.93 26.16 -0.62
N ARG A 199 2.22 26.76 0.53
CA ARG A 199 3.38 27.63 0.78
C ARG A 199 3.68 27.75 2.27
N THR A 200 4.85 28.26 2.60
CA THR A 200 5.21 28.62 3.98
C THR A 200 4.32 29.75 4.48
N ILE A 201 3.67 29.53 5.63
CA ILE A 201 2.77 30.50 6.26
C ILE A 201 2.98 30.54 7.77
N ARG A 202 2.48 31.61 8.40
CA ARG A 202 2.22 31.63 9.83
C ARG A 202 0.80 31.13 10.07
N VAL A 203 0.66 30.00 10.77
CA VAL A 203 -0.66 29.43 11.08
C VAL A 203 -1.36 30.34 12.11
N GLU A 204 -2.58 30.76 11.78
CA GLU A 204 -3.41 31.59 12.64
C GLU A 204 -4.70 30.88 13.09
N GLY A 205 -4.96 29.69 12.56
CA GLY A 205 -6.15 28.90 12.88
C GLY A 205 -6.23 27.65 12.02
N VAL A 206 -6.96 26.66 12.52
CA VAL A 206 -7.23 25.40 11.83
C VAL A 206 -8.72 25.16 11.86
N THR A 207 -9.25 24.58 10.78
CA THR A 207 -10.65 24.16 10.69
C THR A 207 -10.71 22.65 10.54
N ILE A 208 -11.53 21.98 11.35
CA ILE A 208 -11.79 20.54 11.24
C ILE A 208 -13.28 20.36 10.98
N GLY A 209 -13.61 19.86 9.80
CA GLY A 209 -14.98 19.57 9.41
C GLY A 209 -15.37 18.12 9.69
N HIS A 210 -16.61 17.91 10.13
CA HIS A 210 -17.25 16.60 10.17
C HIS A 210 -18.71 16.76 9.74
N VAL A 211 -19.27 15.70 9.17
CA VAL A 211 -20.70 15.70 8.84
C VAL A 211 -21.57 15.96 10.07
N SER A 212 -22.71 16.61 9.89
CA SER A 212 -23.63 16.95 10.98
C SER A 212 -24.11 15.72 11.75
N GLN A 213 -24.42 15.90 13.03
CA GLN A 213 -24.84 14.81 13.92
C GLN A 213 -26.09 14.08 13.40
N SER A 214 -27.01 14.79 12.74
CA SER A 214 -28.23 14.21 12.18
C SER A 214 -27.97 13.29 10.98
N LEU A 215 -26.83 13.43 10.31
CA LEU A 215 -26.48 12.67 9.12
C LEU A 215 -25.40 11.60 9.39
N ALA A 216 -24.60 11.77 10.44
CA ALA A 216 -23.55 10.83 10.80
C ALA A 216 -24.11 9.44 11.15
N TYR A 217 -23.49 8.37 10.61
CA TYR A 217 -23.80 6.99 11.04
C TYR A 217 -23.42 6.75 12.51
N ASP A 218 -22.27 7.28 12.92
CA ASP A 218 -21.81 7.29 14.30
C ASP A 218 -20.99 8.56 14.52
N ILE A 219 -21.50 9.49 15.35
CA ILE A 219 -20.81 10.75 15.65
C ILE A 219 -19.57 10.54 16.52
N GLN A 220 -19.43 9.38 17.19
CA GLN A 220 -18.27 9.07 18.04
C GLN A 220 -16.99 8.87 17.23
N THR A 221 -17.09 8.69 15.91
CA THR A 221 -15.92 8.58 15.02
C THR A 221 -15.27 9.93 14.74
N ALA A 222 -15.93 11.05 15.07
CA ALA A 222 -15.35 12.38 14.90
C ALA A 222 -14.17 12.58 15.87
N PRO A 223 -13.07 13.23 15.44
CA PRO A 223 -11.92 13.50 16.30
C PRO A 223 -12.32 14.44 17.45
N LYS A 224 -12.01 14.05 18.69
CA LYS A 224 -12.36 14.82 19.90
C LYS A 224 -11.25 15.75 20.36
N GLN A 225 -10.01 15.31 20.20
CA GLN A 225 -8.80 15.99 20.63
C GLN A 225 -7.78 15.88 19.50
N PHE A 226 -7.03 16.95 19.28
CA PHE A 226 -5.96 16.97 18.30
C PHE A 226 -4.85 17.93 18.76
N GLU A 227 -3.67 17.70 18.20
CA GLU A 227 -2.50 18.56 18.38
C GLU A 227 -2.00 18.95 16.99
N LEU A 228 -1.55 20.19 16.84
CA LEU A 228 -0.95 20.68 15.61
C LEU A 228 0.54 20.89 15.81
N TRP A 229 1.33 20.26 14.96
CA TRP A 229 2.79 20.33 14.99
C TRP A 229 3.32 20.98 13.71
N GLY A 230 4.24 21.92 13.85
CA GLY A 230 5.04 22.46 12.75
C GLY A 230 6.23 21.55 12.47
N LEU A 231 6.49 21.28 11.20
CA LEU A 231 7.65 20.51 10.75
C LEU A 231 8.54 21.42 9.91
N ASP A 232 9.80 21.57 10.29
CA ASP A 232 10.81 22.22 9.46
C ASP A 232 11.49 21.18 8.57
N HIS A 233 11.77 21.55 7.31
CA HIS A 233 12.42 20.68 6.36
C HIS A 233 13.95 20.76 6.45
N GLU A 234 14.50 21.85 7.01
CA GLU A 234 15.94 22.13 7.00
C GLU A 234 16.68 21.47 8.17
N SER A 235 16.01 21.18 9.28
CA SER A 235 16.56 20.43 10.40
C SER A 235 16.31 18.92 10.19
N GLN A 236 17.39 18.15 10.03
CA GLN A 236 17.33 16.66 10.02
C GLN A 236 16.85 16.06 11.35
N GLU A 237 16.67 16.91 12.36
CA GLU A 237 15.98 16.61 13.59
C GLU A 237 14.58 17.21 13.47
N VAL A 238 13.55 16.35 13.46
CA VAL A 238 12.15 16.78 13.39
C VAL A 238 11.85 17.62 14.64
N GLU A 239 12.17 18.90 14.59
CA GLU A 239 11.89 19.85 15.67
C GLU A 239 10.39 20.13 15.62
N ARG A 240 9.64 19.22 16.25
CA ARG A 240 8.19 19.27 16.34
C ARG A 240 7.84 20.41 17.27
N ASN A 241 7.59 21.57 16.70
CA ASN A 241 7.08 22.71 17.45
C ASN A 241 5.57 22.56 17.58
N LEU A 242 5.08 22.38 18.81
CA LEU A 242 3.64 22.38 19.10
C LEU A 242 3.08 23.77 18.81
N LEU A 243 2.28 23.89 17.76
CA LEU A 243 1.72 25.15 17.31
C LEU A 243 0.39 25.45 17.99
N LEU A 244 -0.43 24.42 18.18
CA LEU A 244 -1.72 24.49 18.86
C LEU A 244 -1.99 23.16 19.56
N GLU A 245 -2.43 23.25 20.81
CA GLU A 245 -3.05 22.16 21.58
C GLU A 245 -4.41 22.72 22.00
N ASP A 246 -5.51 22.12 21.54
CA ASP A 246 -6.82 22.69 21.83
C ASP A 246 -7.86 21.68 22.30
N CYS A 247 -8.66 22.16 23.26
CA CYS A 247 -9.72 21.47 23.96
C CYS A 247 -11.02 21.55 23.16
N GLN A 248 -11.45 20.41 22.62
CA GLN A 248 -12.69 20.18 21.86
C GLN A 248 -12.89 21.06 20.61
N PRO A 249 -13.10 20.47 19.41
CA PRO A 249 -13.39 21.24 18.22
C PRO A 249 -14.68 22.06 18.44
N GLN A 250 -14.61 23.37 18.23
CA GLN A 250 -15.82 24.17 18.05
C GLN A 250 -16.49 23.69 16.77
N SER A 251 -17.46 22.79 16.93
CA SER A 251 -18.28 22.28 15.86
C SER A 251 -19.14 23.40 15.29
N THR A 252 -18.60 24.17 14.34
CA THR A 252 -19.40 25.01 13.47
C THR A 252 -20.10 24.10 12.48
N PHE A 253 -21.35 23.76 12.77
CA PHE A 253 -22.25 23.10 11.83
C PHE A 253 -22.66 24.14 10.77
N HIS A 254 -22.34 23.87 9.51
CA HIS A 254 -22.94 24.54 8.36
C HIS A 254 -24.07 23.67 7.80
#